data_AF-A0A7Y4TXE0-F1
#
_entry.id   AF-A0A7Y4TXE0-F1
#
_cell.length_a   1.000
_cell.length_b   1.000
_cell.length_c   1.000
_cell.angle_alpha   90.00
_cell.angle_beta   90.00
_cell.angle_gamma   90.00
#
_symmetry.space_group_name_H-M   'P 1'
#
loop_
_entity.id
_entity.type
_entity.pdbx_description
1 polymer ?
#
loop_
_entity_poly.entity_id
_entity_poly.type
_entity_poly.pdbx_seq_one_letter_code
_entity_poly.pdbx_strand_id
1 'polypeptide(L)'
;MENNKGYLRQLGIIFLITFLSAVAVEIVVEQIFRDDLAFYSENMAWVYAVYSVSAIVFYITLGVATKKWTAAIGGLIAFVIIQTLQYFLFEEEKIQVNITDNLYFLFIRIAYLLPSIVFFIIAKTPAKKLPLILFVLLILQLSYNTTYRSAEGFNFLDEVFRMGLNIPSYIFNVLVSIIVSVISLVAFCELLNFGENRNRGWSLHIINPGNEYSKVNATVLFWVLKCGIYFCLLGCISYLKNYDEFLGDRYGSGNAGIKLQYFLTLFFLIFTMLAIAWYLRKFMLEYFATYNFTSRFLYWFLLLPVIGFFAWLVMLAESRKQENFAERERSIQSFAASKPDGIIVVFIILMVLRFSLAFTYNLPAEFIISTLVSIGLFVWLVRSRTGYYVNLYLNLFLVVLILLLIFLNEASSDIYLLFPLLLMNTVQLVLIYPAFHFSAFSYLSYEEEKEWQPGQDLF
;
A
#
# COMPACT_ATOMS: atom_id res chain seq x y z
N MET A 1 -7.65 -27.55 1.02
CA MET A 1 -8.40 -26.26 0.97
C MET A 1 -7.84 -25.46 -0.20
N GLU A 2 -8.66 -25.19 -1.24
CA GLU A 2 -8.25 -24.29 -2.31
C GLU A 2 -8.22 -22.85 -1.77
N ASN A 3 -7.02 -22.35 -1.47
CA ASN A 3 -6.79 -20.92 -1.27
C ASN A 3 -7.38 -20.18 -2.48
N ASN A 4 -8.10 -19.06 -2.30
CA ASN A 4 -8.71 -18.32 -3.41
C ASN A 4 -7.62 -17.69 -4.28
N LYS A 5 -7.01 -18.49 -5.15
CA LYS A 5 -5.91 -18.13 -6.06
C LYS A 5 -6.45 -17.66 -7.42
N GLY A 6 -7.78 -17.60 -7.57
CA GLY A 6 -8.44 -17.17 -8.80
C GLY A 6 -7.97 -15.78 -9.25
N TYR A 7 -7.87 -14.86 -8.28
CA TYR A 7 -7.43 -13.49 -8.55
C TYR A 7 -6.01 -13.43 -9.13
N LEU A 8 -5.05 -14.22 -8.60
CA LEU A 8 -3.67 -14.25 -9.10
C LEU A 8 -3.54 -14.69 -10.57
N ARG A 9 -4.50 -15.48 -11.06
CA ARG A 9 -4.56 -15.89 -12.47
C ARG A 9 -5.22 -14.85 -13.37
N GLN A 10 -6.05 -13.98 -12.81
CA GLN A 10 -6.88 -13.02 -13.56
C GLN A 10 -6.39 -11.58 -13.44
N LEU A 11 -5.34 -11.30 -12.66
CA LEU A 11 -4.83 -9.95 -12.40
C LEU A 11 -4.60 -9.11 -13.66
N GLY A 12 -4.09 -9.70 -14.75
CA GLY A 12 -3.90 -8.97 -16.01
C GLY A 12 -5.20 -8.49 -16.64
N ILE A 13 -6.26 -9.31 -16.62
CA ILE A 13 -7.59 -8.92 -17.13
C ILE A 13 -8.20 -7.86 -16.22
N ILE A 14 -8.09 -8.05 -14.90
CA ILE A 14 -8.61 -7.10 -13.92
C ILE A 14 -7.91 -5.74 -14.07
N PHE A 15 -6.59 -5.73 -14.22
CA PHE A 15 -5.82 -4.52 -14.48
C PHE A 15 -6.30 -3.80 -15.74
N LEU A 16 -6.53 -4.53 -16.84
CA LEU A 16 -7.02 -3.95 -18.09
C LEU A 16 -8.41 -3.33 -17.92
N ILE A 17 -9.34 -4.02 -17.26
CA ILE A 17 -10.70 -3.51 -17.01
C ILE A 17 -10.63 -2.23 -16.17
N THR A 18 -9.85 -2.24 -15.08
CA THR A 18 -9.66 -1.08 -14.20
C THR A 18 -8.97 0.07 -14.93
N PHE A 19 -7.99 -0.21 -15.79
CA PHE A 19 -7.31 0.80 -16.62
C PHE A 19 -8.30 1.50 -17.54
N LEU A 20 -9.09 0.72 -18.29
CA LEU A 20 -10.08 1.26 -19.22
C LEU A 20 -11.14 2.09 -18.49
N SER A 21 -11.61 1.63 -17.32
CA SER A 21 -12.58 2.40 -16.53
C SER A 21 -11.98 3.68 -15.96
N ALA A 22 -10.74 3.63 -15.45
CA ALA A 22 -10.08 4.81 -14.89
C ALA A 22 -9.86 5.87 -15.97
N VAL A 23 -9.38 5.47 -17.16
CA VAL A 23 -9.22 6.37 -18.30
C VAL A 23 -10.56 6.96 -18.74
N ALA A 24 -11.61 6.14 -18.86
CA ALA A 24 -12.93 6.61 -19.26
C ALA A 24 -13.52 7.62 -18.25
N VAL A 25 -13.44 7.31 -16.95
CA VAL A 25 -13.92 8.21 -15.88
C VAL A 25 -13.15 9.51 -15.90
N GLU A 26 -11.81 9.48 -15.90
CA GLU A 26 -11.00 10.69 -15.83
C GLU A 26 -11.15 11.57 -17.08
N ILE A 27 -11.27 10.99 -18.28
CA ILE A 27 -11.53 11.76 -19.51
C ILE A 27 -12.89 12.47 -19.44
N VAL A 28 -13.94 11.75 -19.01
CA VAL A 28 -15.29 12.31 -18.90
C VAL A 28 -15.33 13.40 -17.82
N VAL A 29 -14.68 13.15 -16.67
CA VAL A 29 -14.56 14.13 -15.59
C VAL A 29 -13.80 15.37 -16.05
N GLU A 30 -12.66 15.23 -16.72
CA GLU A 30 -11.88 16.37 -17.22
C GLU A 30 -12.68 17.20 -18.23
N GLN A 31 -13.43 16.56 -19.13
CA GLN A 31 -14.31 17.25 -20.08
C GLN A 31 -15.41 18.04 -19.35
N ILE A 32 -16.07 17.43 -18.37
CA ILE A 32 -17.12 18.08 -17.56
C ILE A 32 -16.56 19.30 -16.80
N PHE A 33 -15.36 19.20 -16.23
CA PHE A 33 -14.75 20.29 -15.46
C PHE A 33 -14.14 21.41 -16.33
N ARG A 34 -13.75 21.12 -17.58
CA ARG A 34 -13.24 22.15 -18.50
C ARG A 34 -14.35 23.03 -19.08
N ASP A 35 -15.55 22.48 -19.27
CA ASP A 35 -16.54 23.12 -20.12
C ASP A 35 -17.46 24.13 -19.40
N ASP A 36 -17.78 23.98 -18.11
CA ASP A 36 -18.37 25.07 -17.30
C ASP A 36 -18.54 24.71 -15.81
N LEU A 37 -18.22 25.62 -14.89
CA LEU A 37 -18.50 25.44 -13.45
C LEU A 37 -20.01 25.47 -13.16
N ALA A 38 -20.79 26.18 -14.00
CA ALA A 38 -22.25 26.21 -13.95
C ALA A 38 -22.87 24.86 -14.36
N PHE A 39 -22.29 24.19 -15.36
CA PHE A 39 -22.70 22.85 -15.78
C PHE A 39 -22.50 21.83 -14.66
N TYR A 40 -21.42 21.96 -13.87
CA TYR A 40 -21.16 21.11 -12.71
C TYR A 40 -22.25 21.23 -11.63
N SER A 41 -22.67 22.45 -11.28
CA SER A 41 -23.73 22.67 -10.30
C SER A 41 -25.10 22.16 -10.75
N GLU A 42 -25.41 22.24 -12.05
CA GLU A 42 -26.69 21.79 -12.61
C GLU A 42 -26.72 20.26 -12.87
N ASN A 43 -25.55 19.60 -12.97
CA ASN A 43 -25.44 18.18 -13.33
C ASN A 43 -24.73 17.32 -12.26
N MET A 44 -24.83 17.69 -10.98
CA MET A 44 -24.27 16.90 -9.87
C MET A 44 -24.65 15.41 -9.94
N ALA A 45 -25.90 15.08 -10.31
CA ALA A 45 -26.35 13.70 -10.49
C ALA A 45 -25.52 12.93 -11.54
N TRP A 46 -25.16 13.57 -12.64
CA TRP A 46 -24.31 12.99 -13.68
C TRP A 46 -22.88 12.79 -13.20
N VAL A 47 -22.33 13.73 -12.43
CA VAL A 47 -21.01 13.60 -11.83
C VAL A 47 -20.96 12.42 -10.86
N TYR A 48 -21.95 12.28 -9.97
CA TYR A 48 -22.06 11.12 -9.08
C TYR A 48 -22.22 9.80 -9.84
N ALA A 49 -22.98 9.80 -10.94
CA ALA A 49 -23.12 8.61 -11.80
C ALA A 49 -21.78 8.21 -12.44
N VAL A 50 -21.00 9.17 -12.93
CA VAL A 50 -19.67 8.92 -13.52
C VAL A 50 -18.70 8.37 -12.47
N TYR A 51 -18.64 8.95 -11.26
CA TYR A 51 -17.80 8.42 -10.17
C TYR A 51 -18.25 7.05 -9.66
N SER A 52 -19.54 6.73 -9.78
CA SER A 52 -20.08 5.40 -9.43
C SER A 52 -19.59 4.29 -10.35
N VAL A 53 -19.16 4.62 -11.59
CA VAL A 53 -18.60 3.64 -12.54
C VAL A 53 -17.40 2.91 -11.94
N SER A 54 -16.49 3.62 -11.26
CA SER A 54 -15.31 3.01 -10.63
C SER A 54 -15.69 1.97 -9.56
N ALA A 55 -16.74 2.24 -8.78
CA ALA A 55 -17.24 1.29 -7.78
C ALA A 55 -17.97 0.10 -8.41
N ILE A 56 -18.76 0.34 -9.47
CA ILE A 56 -19.41 -0.74 -10.24
C ILE A 56 -18.36 -1.68 -10.81
N VAL A 57 -17.33 -1.13 -11.46
CA VAL A 57 -16.21 -1.89 -12.02
C VAL A 57 -15.45 -2.65 -10.93
N PHE A 58 -15.24 -2.04 -9.76
CA PHE A 58 -14.62 -2.72 -8.62
C PHE A 58 -15.41 -3.99 -8.22
N TYR A 59 -16.73 -3.91 -8.05
CA TYR A 59 -17.53 -5.09 -7.70
C TYR A 59 -17.59 -6.14 -8.82
N ILE A 60 -17.59 -5.73 -10.09
CA ILE A 60 -17.48 -6.66 -11.22
C ILE A 60 -16.14 -7.41 -11.18
N THR A 61 -15.03 -6.68 -11.04
CA THR A 61 -13.69 -7.29 -10.95
C THR A 61 -13.55 -8.18 -9.71
N LEU A 62 -14.18 -7.83 -8.60
CA LEU A 62 -14.25 -8.67 -7.40
C LEU A 62 -15.02 -9.98 -7.64
N GLY A 63 -16.15 -9.91 -8.37
CA GLY A 63 -16.91 -11.08 -8.80
C GLY A 63 -16.10 -12.02 -9.70
N VAL A 64 -15.37 -11.45 -10.67
CA VAL A 64 -14.44 -12.19 -11.54
C VAL A 64 -13.35 -12.88 -10.70
N ALA A 65 -12.64 -12.09 -9.88
CA ALA A 65 -11.48 -12.52 -9.09
C ALA A 65 -11.80 -13.63 -8.10
N THR A 66 -12.96 -13.53 -7.42
CA THR A 66 -13.34 -14.44 -6.34
C THR A 66 -14.29 -15.55 -6.76
N LYS A 67 -14.90 -15.44 -7.95
CA LYS A 67 -16.03 -16.26 -8.43
C LYS A 67 -17.26 -16.22 -7.51
N LYS A 68 -17.34 -15.28 -6.56
CA LYS A 68 -18.47 -15.11 -5.63
C LYS A 68 -19.45 -14.05 -6.16
N TRP A 69 -20.04 -14.29 -7.33
CA TRP A 69 -20.90 -13.32 -8.01
C TRP A 69 -22.10 -12.85 -7.17
N THR A 70 -22.71 -13.75 -6.40
CA THR A 70 -23.83 -13.39 -5.51
C THR A 70 -23.42 -12.36 -4.44
N ALA A 71 -22.24 -12.53 -3.85
CA ALA A 71 -21.70 -11.58 -2.88
C ALA A 71 -21.31 -10.26 -3.54
N ALA A 72 -20.66 -10.32 -4.71
CA ALA A 72 -20.27 -9.14 -5.48
C ALA A 72 -21.49 -8.29 -5.88
N ILE A 73 -22.54 -8.92 -6.40
CA ILE A 73 -23.80 -8.26 -6.76
C ILE A 73 -24.49 -7.67 -5.51
N GLY A 74 -24.52 -8.40 -4.40
CA GLY A 74 -25.09 -7.89 -3.16
C GLY A 74 -24.36 -6.65 -2.63
N GLY A 75 -23.02 -6.65 -2.65
CA GLY A 75 -22.21 -5.47 -2.33
C GLY A 75 -22.47 -4.30 -3.27
N LEU A 76 -22.60 -4.57 -4.57
CA LEU A 76 -22.95 -3.54 -5.56
C LEU A 76 -24.32 -2.91 -5.31
N ILE A 77 -25.34 -3.72 -5.04
CA ILE A 77 -26.70 -3.24 -4.73
C ILE A 77 -26.65 -2.36 -3.46
N ALA A 78 -25.93 -2.78 -2.42
CA ALA A 78 -25.76 -1.98 -1.22
C ALA A 78 -25.04 -0.66 -1.50
N PHE A 79 -24.02 -0.65 -2.37
CA PHE A 79 -23.37 0.58 -2.81
C PHE A 79 -24.34 1.53 -3.51
N VAL A 80 -25.12 1.03 -4.47
CA VAL A 80 -26.11 1.84 -5.20
C VAL A 80 -27.15 2.42 -4.23
N ILE A 81 -27.67 1.63 -3.28
CA ILE A 81 -28.61 2.11 -2.27
C ILE A 81 -28.00 3.26 -1.46
N ILE A 82 -26.75 3.13 -1.00
CA ILE A 82 -26.09 4.17 -0.21
C ILE A 82 -25.87 5.44 -1.02
N GLN A 83 -25.44 5.32 -2.28
CA GLN A 83 -25.27 6.48 -3.16
C GLN A 83 -26.61 7.19 -3.40
N THR A 84 -27.68 6.43 -3.66
CA THR A 84 -29.03 6.98 -3.82
C THR A 84 -29.51 7.67 -2.55
N LEU A 85 -29.32 7.05 -1.38
CA LEU A 85 -29.66 7.66 -0.10
C LEU A 85 -28.87 8.94 0.15
N GLN A 86 -27.57 8.95 -0.15
CA GLN A 86 -26.74 10.13 -0.01
C GLN A 86 -27.22 11.26 -0.92
N TYR A 87 -27.51 10.96 -2.19
CA TYR A 87 -28.07 11.94 -3.11
C TYR A 87 -29.34 12.58 -2.52
N PHE A 88 -30.35 11.79 -2.13
CA PHE A 88 -31.61 12.33 -1.60
C PHE A 88 -31.49 12.98 -0.22
N LEU A 89 -30.57 12.54 0.64
CA LEU A 89 -30.39 13.11 1.98
C LEU A 89 -29.61 14.42 1.97
N PHE A 90 -28.82 14.70 0.92
CA PHE A 90 -27.94 15.86 0.84
C PHE A 90 -28.20 16.80 -0.35
N GLU A 91 -29.14 16.46 -1.24
CA GLU A 91 -29.61 17.34 -2.32
C GLU A 91 -30.50 18.49 -1.80
N GLU A 92 -31.09 18.38 -0.60
CA GLU A 92 -31.74 19.52 0.04
C GLU A 92 -30.71 20.34 0.86
N GLU A 93 -30.43 21.58 0.41
CA GLU A 93 -29.73 22.66 1.14
C GLU A 93 -30.28 22.96 2.57
N LYS A 94 -31.27 22.21 3.07
CA LYS A 94 -31.92 22.38 4.38
C LYS A 94 -31.16 21.74 5.53
N ILE A 95 -30.11 20.99 5.27
CA ILE A 95 -29.19 20.52 6.30
C ILE A 95 -27.94 21.39 6.22
N GLN A 96 -28.10 22.70 6.48
CA GLN A 96 -27.09 23.45 7.23
C GLN A 96 -27.03 22.83 8.64
N VAL A 97 -26.56 21.58 8.73
CA VAL A 97 -25.95 21.17 9.99
C VAL A 97 -24.81 22.16 10.14
N ASN A 98 -24.77 22.84 11.27
CA ASN A 98 -23.53 23.37 11.81
C ASN A 98 -22.59 22.16 11.92
N ILE A 99 -21.94 21.76 10.83
CA ILE A 99 -21.05 20.58 10.76
C ILE A 99 -19.72 20.99 11.39
N THR A 100 -19.81 21.33 12.68
CA THR A 100 -18.74 21.35 13.67
C THR A 100 -18.66 20.01 14.42
N ASP A 101 -19.53 19.05 14.10
CA ASP A 101 -19.52 17.73 14.75
C ASP A 101 -18.44 16.84 14.15
N ASN A 102 -17.31 16.85 14.85
CA ASN A 102 -16.08 16.09 14.65
C ASN A 102 -16.25 14.58 14.38
N LEU A 103 -17.44 14.00 14.53
CA LEU A 103 -17.74 12.57 14.35
C LEU A 103 -18.54 12.27 13.07
N TYR A 104 -19.14 13.28 12.43
CA TYR A 104 -19.97 13.07 11.25
C TYR A 104 -19.18 12.51 10.06
N PHE A 105 -17.94 12.95 9.88
CA PHE A 105 -17.05 12.37 8.86
C PHE A 105 -16.85 10.87 9.08
N LEU A 106 -16.70 10.43 10.34
CA LEU A 106 -16.49 9.03 10.68
C LEU A 106 -17.74 8.21 10.37
N PHE A 107 -18.93 8.77 10.65
CA PHE A 107 -20.20 8.14 10.31
C PHE A 107 -20.35 7.92 8.80
N ILE A 108 -20.07 8.95 7.97
CA ILE A 108 -20.09 8.79 6.51
C ILE A 108 -19.11 7.71 6.07
N ARG A 109 -17.87 7.72 6.59
CA ARG A 109 -16.85 6.73 6.20
C ARG A 109 -17.27 5.31 6.57
N ILE A 110 -17.84 5.12 7.76
CA ILE A 110 -18.40 3.83 8.19
C ILE A 110 -19.58 3.41 7.30
N ALA A 111 -20.46 4.33 6.91
CA ALA A 111 -21.57 4.01 6.03
C ALA A 111 -21.06 3.45 4.69
N TYR A 112 -19.99 4.03 4.12
CA TYR A 112 -19.36 3.51 2.90
C TYR A 112 -18.64 2.17 3.06
N LEU A 113 -18.48 1.63 4.27
CA LEU A 113 -18.04 0.24 4.48
C LEU A 113 -19.19 -0.77 4.34
N LEU A 114 -20.44 -0.32 4.41
CA LEU A 114 -21.61 -1.20 4.37
C LEU A 114 -21.67 -2.08 3.10
N PRO A 115 -21.33 -1.60 1.89
CA PRO A 115 -21.27 -2.46 0.70
C PRO A 115 -20.31 -3.64 0.88
N SER A 116 -19.16 -3.39 1.50
CA SER A 116 -18.18 -4.41 1.83
C SER A 116 -18.69 -5.35 2.93
N ILE A 117 -19.39 -4.82 3.94
CA ILE A 117 -20.05 -5.64 4.98
C ILE A 117 -21.03 -6.63 4.32
N VAL A 118 -21.89 -6.13 3.42
CA VAL A 118 -22.87 -6.96 2.69
C VAL A 118 -22.15 -8.04 1.88
N PHE A 119 -21.06 -7.70 1.19
CA PHE A 119 -20.24 -8.67 0.47
C PHE A 119 -19.76 -9.81 1.40
N PHE A 120 -19.12 -9.50 2.53
CA PHE A 120 -18.56 -10.53 3.43
C PHE A 120 -19.64 -11.36 4.14
N ILE A 121 -20.81 -10.79 4.43
CA ILE A 121 -21.96 -11.51 4.98
C ILE A 121 -22.49 -12.52 3.96
N ILE A 122 -22.73 -12.10 2.71
CA ILE A 122 -23.23 -12.99 1.64
C ILE A 122 -22.18 -14.05 1.29
N ALA A 123 -20.89 -13.71 1.37
CA ALA A 123 -19.79 -14.66 1.22
C ALA A 123 -19.70 -15.69 2.37
N LYS A 124 -20.58 -15.62 3.37
CA LYS A 124 -20.67 -16.52 4.54
C LYS A 124 -19.44 -16.50 5.44
N THR A 125 -18.86 -15.32 5.60
CA THR A 125 -17.71 -15.13 6.51
C THR A 125 -18.16 -15.30 7.98
N PRO A 126 -17.41 -16.03 8.82
CA PRO A 126 -17.76 -16.20 10.22
C PRO A 126 -17.85 -14.87 10.97
N ALA A 127 -18.93 -14.66 11.74
CA ALA A 127 -19.19 -13.41 12.45
C ALA A 127 -18.02 -12.95 13.34
N LYS A 128 -17.33 -13.89 14.00
CA LYS A 128 -16.15 -13.61 14.84
C LYS A 128 -14.96 -12.98 14.08
N LYS A 129 -14.90 -13.11 12.76
CA LYS A 129 -13.83 -12.56 11.90
C LYS A 129 -14.20 -11.22 11.27
N LEU A 130 -15.50 -10.90 11.21
CA LEU A 130 -15.99 -9.66 10.61
C LEU A 130 -15.38 -8.41 11.26
N PRO A 131 -15.27 -8.26 12.60
CA PRO A 131 -14.71 -7.03 13.17
C PRO A 131 -13.30 -6.70 12.67
N LEU A 132 -12.43 -7.71 12.56
CA LEU A 132 -11.07 -7.51 12.05
C LEU A 132 -11.07 -7.17 10.57
N ILE A 133 -11.91 -7.85 9.77
CA ILE A 133 -12.07 -7.55 8.34
C ILE A 133 -12.51 -6.10 8.16
N LEU A 134 -13.51 -5.65 8.92
CA LEU A 134 -14.01 -4.28 8.86
C LEU A 134 -12.97 -3.26 9.30
N PHE A 135 -12.19 -3.58 10.34
CA PHE A 135 -11.08 -2.72 10.76
C PHE A 135 -10.03 -2.56 9.65
N VAL A 136 -9.66 -3.64 8.96
CA VAL A 136 -8.71 -3.57 7.83
C VAL A 136 -9.29 -2.77 6.66
N LEU A 137 -10.57 -2.94 6.33
CA LEU A 137 -11.22 -2.15 5.28
C LEU A 137 -11.29 -0.67 5.63
N LEU A 138 -11.52 -0.33 6.91
CA LEU A 138 -11.47 1.05 7.39
C LEU A 138 -10.08 1.66 7.23
N ILE A 139 -9.01 0.91 7.55
CA ILE A 139 -7.62 1.33 7.33
C ILE A 139 -7.38 1.67 5.85
N LEU A 140 -7.79 0.79 4.94
CA LEU A 140 -7.63 1.00 3.50
C LEU A 140 -8.42 2.22 3.01
N GLN A 141 -9.70 2.32 3.39
CA GLN A 141 -10.56 3.42 2.94
C GLN A 141 -10.06 4.79 3.41
N LEU A 142 -9.58 4.89 4.66
CA LEU A 142 -9.09 6.16 5.19
C LEU A 142 -7.74 6.53 4.58
N SER A 143 -6.83 5.57 4.45
CA SER A 143 -5.49 5.82 3.89
C SER A 143 -5.51 6.18 2.40
N TYR A 144 -6.39 5.59 1.58
CA TYR A 144 -6.41 5.87 0.13
C TYR A 144 -6.75 7.31 -0.22
N ASN A 145 -7.45 8.05 0.64
CA ASN A 145 -7.67 9.49 0.43
C ASN A 145 -6.34 10.24 0.28
N THR A 146 -5.27 9.79 0.93
CA THR A 146 -3.93 10.39 0.76
C THR A 146 -3.36 10.10 -0.63
N THR A 147 -3.53 8.88 -1.14
CA THR A 147 -2.97 8.45 -2.43
C THR A 147 -3.53 9.28 -3.60
N TYR A 148 -4.81 9.66 -3.54
CA TYR A 148 -5.43 10.56 -4.52
C TYR A 148 -4.84 11.98 -4.53
N ARG A 149 -4.13 12.40 -3.47
CA ARG A 149 -3.40 13.67 -3.43
C ARG A 149 -1.96 13.59 -3.94
N SER A 150 -1.56 12.46 -4.55
CA SER A 150 -0.18 12.27 -5.00
C SER A 150 0.26 13.24 -6.11
N ALA A 151 -0.65 13.71 -6.96
CA ALA A 151 -0.36 14.72 -7.98
C ALA A 151 0.13 16.04 -7.37
N GLU A 152 -0.57 16.53 -6.34
CA GLU A 152 -0.17 17.73 -5.58
C GLU A 152 1.18 17.53 -4.90
N GLY A 153 1.41 16.34 -4.35
CA GLY A 153 2.69 15.98 -3.73
C GLY A 153 3.83 15.97 -4.75
N PHE A 154 3.59 15.48 -5.96
CA PHE A 154 4.56 15.52 -7.05
C PHE A 154 4.86 16.96 -7.51
N ASN A 155 3.84 17.77 -7.73
CA ASN A 155 4.01 19.17 -8.14
C ASN A 155 4.82 19.95 -7.11
N PHE A 156 4.56 19.72 -5.82
CA PHE A 156 5.37 20.31 -4.76
C PHE A 156 6.86 19.88 -4.84
N LEU A 157 7.14 18.60 -5.09
CA LEU A 157 8.53 18.16 -5.28
C LEU A 157 9.16 18.73 -6.55
N ASP A 158 8.41 18.85 -7.64
CA ASP A 158 8.86 19.47 -8.89
C ASP A 158 9.24 20.95 -8.67
N GLU A 159 8.43 21.69 -7.91
CA GLU A 159 8.71 23.06 -7.49
C GLU A 159 9.96 23.16 -6.60
N VAL A 160 10.05 22.32 -5.56
CA VAL A 160 11.17 22.33 -4.59
C VAL A 160 12.50 21.98 -5.27
N PHE A 161 12.51 20.96 -6.11
CA PHE A 161 13.73 20.48 -6.78
C PHE A 161 13.95 21.11 -8.16
N ARG A 162 13.01 21.95 -8.64
CA ARG A 162 13.04 22.60 -9.96
C ARG A 162 13.29 21.59 -11.09
N MET A 163 12.62 20.44 -11.05
CA MET A 163 12.86 19.37 -12.02
C MET A 163 12.28 19.71 -13.41
N GLY A 164 11.27 20.59 -13.48
CA GLY A 164 10.65 21.03 -14.72
C GLY A 164 9.82 19.95 -15.39
N LEU A 165 9.34 18.97 -14.63
CA LEU A 165 8.55 17.85 -15.11
C LEU A 165 7.06 18.23 -15.08
N ASN A 166 6.56 18.78 -16.19
CA ASN A 166 5.16 19.16 -16.32
C ASN A 166 4.27 17.95 -16.69
N ILE A 167 4.02 17.06 -15.71
CA ILE A 167 3.13 15.90 -15.88
C ILE A 167 1.71 16.30 -15.47
N PRO A 168 0.71 16.19 -16.38
CA PRO A 168 -0.67 16.55 -16.05
C PRO A 168 -1.28 15.71 -14.91
N SER A 169 -2.05 16.35 -14.03
CA SER A 169 -2.69 15.71 -12.86
C SER A 169 -3.63 14.55 -13.22
N TYR A 170 -4.33 14.61 -14.35
CA TYR A 170 -5.23 13.52 -14.77
C TYR A 170 -4.47 12.20 -15.01
N ILE A 171 -3.19 12.26 -15.44
CA ILE A 171 -2.36 11.06 -15.61
C ILE A 171 -2.12 10.41 -14.24
N PHE A 172 -1.83 11.22 -13.21
CA PHE A 172 -1.70 10.72 -11.84
C PHE A 172 -3.01 10.09 -11.34
N ASN A 173 -4.15 10.75 -11.57
CA ASN A 173 -5.45 10.22 -11.13
C ASN A 173 -5.78 8.86 -11.74
N VAL A 174 -5.50 8.69 -13.05
CA VAL A 174 -5.66 7.39 -13.72
C VAL A 174 -4.77 6.33 -13.06
N LEU A 175 -3.47 6.63 -12.85
CA LEU A 175 -2.52 5.69 -12.26
C LEU A 175 -2.90 5.33 -10.82
N VAL A 176 -3.27 6.32 -10.02
CA VAL A 176 -3.72 6.13 -8.63
C VAL A 176 -4.97 5.27 -8.59
N SER A 177 -5.97 5.57 -9.43
CA SER A 177 -7.21 4.80 -9.48
C SER A 177 -6.95 3.32 -9.77
N ILE A 178 -6.08 3.03 -10.74
CA ILE A 178 -5.69 1.64 -11.05
C ILE A 178 -5.03 0.96 -9.85
N ILE A 179 -4.08 1.65 -9.22
CA ILE A 179 -3.31 1.11 -8.11
C ILE A 179 -4.20 0.86 -6.90
N VAL A 180 -5.01 1.83 -6.50
CA VAL A 180 -5.95 1.73 -5.38
C VAL A 180 -6.95 0.60 -5.62
N SER A 181 -7.51 0.49 -6.83
CA SER A 181 -8.46 -0.59 -7.15
C SER A 181 -7.81 -1.98 -7.09
N VAL A 182 -6.61 -2.16 -7.65
CA VAL A 182 -5.93 -3.45 -7.63
C VAL A 182 -5.45 -3.83 -6.23
N ILE A 183 -4.90 -2.89 -5.44
CA ILE A 183 -4.50 -3.16 -4.05
C ILE A 183 -5.74 -3.51 -3.21
N SER A 184 -6.85 -2.77 -3.38
CA SER A 184 -8.11 -3.07 -2.71
C SER A 184 -8.61 -4.46 -3.05
N LEU A 185 -8.58 -4.84 -4.32
CA LEU A 185 -9.01 -6.17 -4.75
C LEU A 185 -8.16 -7.26 -4.10
N VAL A 186 -6.83 -7.12 -4.14
CA VAL A 186 -5.90 -8.06 -3.49
C VAL A 186 -6.21 -8.17 -2.00
N ALA A 187 -6.41 -7.04 -1.31
CA ALA A 187 -6.78 -7.04 0.10
C ALA A 187 -8.11 -7.73 0.37
N PHE A 188 -9.14 -7.50 -0.46
CA PHE A 188 -10.43 -8.20 -0.35
C PHE A 188 -10.28 -9.71 -0.53
N CYS A 189 -9.48 -10.16 -1.51
CA CYS A 189 -9.22 -11.57 -1.72
C CYS A 189 -8.48 -12.20 -0.53
N GLU A 190 -7.47 -11.53 0.02
CA GLU A 190 -6.75 -11.99 1.21
C GLU A 190 -7.63 -12.01 2.47
N LEU A 191 -8.50 -11.01 2.65
CA LEU A 191 -9.48 -10.97 3.74
C LEU A 191 -10.54 -12.06 3.59
N LEU A 192 -10.93 -12.40 2.36
CA LEU A 192 -11.84 -13.52 2.09
C LEU A 192 -11.17 -14.86 2.42
N ASN A 193 -9.91 -15.06 2.03
CA ASN A 193 -9.11 -16.22 2.43
C ASN A 193 -9.01 -16.33 3.96
N PHE A 194 -8.76 -15.20 4.63
CA PHE A 194 -8.77 -15.14 6.09
C PHE A 194 -10.15 -15.51 6.66
N GLY A 195 -11.23 -15.04 6.07
CA GLY A 195 -12.61 -15.36 6.45
C GLY A 195 -12.93 -16.85 6.33
N GLU A 196 -12.53 -17.49 5.22
CA GLU A 196 -12.84 -18.89 4.91
C GLU A 196 -11.97 -19.89 5.70
N ASN A 197 -10.78 -19.50 6.15
CA ASN A 197 -9.91 -20.37 6.95
C ASN A 197 -10.59 -20.82 8.26
N ARG A 198 -10.70 -22.12 8.49
CA ARG A 198 -11.34 -22.68 9.71
C ARG A 198 -10.46 -22.58 10.97
N ASN A 199 -9.15 -22.39 10.80
CA ASN A 199 -8.19 -22.32 11.90
C ASN A 199 -8.12 -20.92 12.55
N ARG A 200 -7.85 -20.91 13.86
CA ARG A 200 -7.86 -19.71 14.75
C ARG A 200 -6.48 -19.12 15.04
N GLY A 201 -5.39 -19.78 14.68
CA GLY A 201 -4.06 -19.32 15.10
C GLY A 201 -3.62 -18.08 14.33
N TRP A 202 -2.61 -17.43 14.88
CA TRP A 202 -1.94 -16.27 14.32
C TRP A 202 -0.49 -16.64 14.15
N SER A 203 0.03 -16.44 12.97
CA SER A 203 1.46 -16.21 12.78
C SER A 203 1.63 -15.47 11.45
N LEU A 204 2.82 -15.34 10.91
CA LEU A 204 3.09 -14.19 10.04
C LEU A 204 4.16 -14.42 8.97
N HIS A 205 4.44 -15.66 8.60
CA HIS A 205 5.71 -16.02 7.98
C HIS A 205 5.67 -17.00 6.82
N ILE A 206 4.52 -17.57 6.43
CA ILE A 206 4.52 -18.61 5.39
C ILE A 206 4.66 -18.05 3.97
N ILE A 207 5.81 -18.32 3.35
CA ILE A 207 5.98 -18.32 1.88
C ILE A 207 5.21 -19.53 1.34
N ASN A 208 4.31 -19.32 0.36
CA ASN A 208 3.59 -20.42 -0.28
C ASN A 208 4.14 -20.70 -1.68
N PRO A 209 5.08 -21.65 -1.84
CA PRO A 209 5.60 -22.02 -3.16
C PRO A 209 4.57 -22.67 -4.11
N GLY A 210 3.37 -22.99 -3.61
CA GLY A 210 2.24 -23.39 -4.44
C GLY A 210 1.48 -22.22 -5.09
N ASN A 211 1.84 -20.96 -4.80
CA ASN A 211 1.30 -19.81 -5.53
C ASN A 211 1.95 -19.74 -6.92
N GLU A 212 1.11 -19.59 -7.95
CA GLU A 212 1.59 -19.51 -9.32
C GLU A 212 1.22 -18.18 -9.94
N TYR A 213 2.23 -17.49 -10.45
CA TYR A 213 2.09 -16.21 -11.12
C TYR A 213 2.50 -16.35 -12.58
N SER A 214 1.61 -16.00 -13.52
CA SER A 214 2.03 -15.78 -14.90
C SER A 214 2.96 -14.56 -14.95
N LYS A 215 3.85 -14.48 -15.95
CA LYS A 215 4.78 -13.34 -16.09
C LYS A 215 4.05 -11.99 -16.11
N VAL A 216 2.91 -11.91 -16.82
CA VAL A 216 2.09 -10.70 -16.91
C VAL A 216 1.49 -10.34 -15.55
N ASN A 217 0.84 -11.29 -14.88
CA ASN A 217 0.20 -11.03 -13.59
C ASN A 217 1.22 -10.67 -12.50
N ALA A 218 2.39 -11.33 -12.51
CA ALA A 218 3.50 -11.00 -11.63
C ALA A 218 3.99 -9.55 -11.86
N THR A 219 4.09 -9.14 -13.12
CA THR A 219 4.54 -7.78 -13.48
C THR A 219 3.54 -6.72 -13.03
N VAL A 220 2.25 -6.95 -13.26
CA VAL A 220 1.18 -6.08 -12.78
C VAL A 220 1.25 -5.95 -11.27
N LEU A 221 1.35 -7.07 -10.55
CA LEU A 221 1.39 -7.07 -9.08
C LEU A 221 2.62 -6.37 -8.53
N PHE A 222 3.80 -6.67 -9.08
CA PHE A 222 5.06 -6.00 -8.72
C PHE A 222 4.95 -4.48 -8.89
N TRP A 223 4.47 -4.04 -10.05
CA TRP A 223 4.37 -2.62 -10.39
C TRP A 223 3.34 -1.90 -9.53
N VAL A 224 2.14 -2.46 -9.38
CA VAL A 224 1.07 -1.86 -8.58
C VAL A 224 1.49 -1.69 -7.12
N LEU A 225 2.06 -2.72 -6.49
CA LEU A 225 2.48 -2.66 -5.09
C LEU A 225 3.63 -1.66 -4.89
N LYS A 226 4.60 -1.67 -5.82
CA LYS A 226 5.76 -0.78 -5.74
C LYS A 226 5.36 0.68 -5.97
N CYS A 227 4.58 0.96 -7.01
CA CYS A 227 4.05 2.31 -7.27
C CYS A 227 3.09 2.75 -6.15
N GLY A 228 2.30 1.84 -5.57
CA GLY A 228 1.45 2.13 -4.42
C GLY A 228 2.22 2.71 -3.23
N ILE A 229 3.39 2.17 -2.90
CA ILE A 229 4.27 2.73 -1.86
C ILE A 229 4.64 4.19 -2.18
N TYR A 230 5.05 4.48 -3.42
CA TYR A 230 5.47 5.82 -3.82
C TYR A 230 4.32 6.81 -3.92
N PHE A 231 3.16 6.42 -4.43
CA PHE A 231 1.99 7.30 -4.48
C PHE A 231 1.43 7.58 -3.09
N CYS A 232 1.44 6.61 -2.17
CA CYS A 232 1.14 6.85 -0.76
C CYS A 232 2.10 7.87 -0.14
N LEU A 233 3.40 7.79 -0.48
CA LEU A 233 4.41 8.74 0.00
C LEU A 233 4.19 10.15 -0.55
N LEU A 234 3.96 10.30 -1.86
CA LEU A 234 3.66 11.58 -2.48
C LEU A 234 2.37 12.18 -1.91
N GLY A 235 1.34 11.34 -1.76
CA GLY A 235 0.08 11.72 -1.12
C GLY A 235 0.26 12.21 0.31
N CYS A 236 1.13 11.56 1.09
CA CYS A 236 1.50 11.99 2.44
C CYS A 236 2.12 13.39 2.47
N ILE A 237 3.01 13.70 1.53
CA ILE A 237 3.66 15.01 1.43
C ILE A 237 2.62 16.11 1.20
N SER A 238 1.73 15.94 0.20
CA SER A 238 0.63 16.91 -0.01
C SER A 238 -0.29 17.00 1.21
N TYR A 239 -0.62 15.87 1.83
CA TYR A 239 -1.53 15.84 2.97
C TYR A 239 -0.97 16.60 4.17
N LEU A 240 0.35 16.51 4.43
CA LEU A 240 1.02 17.28 5.48
C LEU A 240 1.14 18.76 5.13
N LYS A 241 1.46 19.12 3.88
CA LYS A 241 1.50 20.51 3.44
C LYS A 241 0.15 21.20 3.63
N ASN A 242 -0.93 20.56 3.17
CA ASN A 242 -2.30 21.06 3.34
C ASN A 242 -2.69 21.19 4.83
N TYR A 243 -2.15 20.33 5.69
CA TYR A 243 -2.36 20.42 7.14
C TYR A 243 -1.65 21.63 7.76
N ASP A 244 -0.42 21.92 7.33
CA ASP A 244 0.35 23.09 7.79
C ASP A 244 -0.31 24.40 7.36
N GLU A 245 -0.75 24.50 6.10
CA GLU A 245 -1.52 25.64 5.59
C GLU A 245 -2.83 25.83 6.38
N PHE A 246 -3.54 24.73 6.68
CA PHE A 246 -4.75 24.75 7.51
C PHE A 246 -4.50 25.24 8.94
N LEU A 247 -3.34 24.96 9.53
CA LEU A 247 -2.95 25.46 10.85
C LEU A 247 -2.51 26.93 10.81
N GLY A 248 -1.90 27.39 9.70
CA GLY A 248 -1.45 28.76 9.52
C GLY A 248 -2.57 29.79 9.30
N ASP A 249 -3.64 29.41 8.58
CA ASP A 249 -4.66 30.34 8.08
C ASP A 249 -5.91 30.49 8.98
N ARG A 250 -5.75 30.90 10.25
CA ARG A 250 -6.84 31.42 11.13
C ARG A 250 -7.82 30.42 11.78
N TYR A 251 -7.61 29.11 11.71
CA TYR A 251 -8.48 28.12 12.41
C TYR A 251 -7.88 27.64 13.74
N GLY A 252 -7.87 28.54 14.74
CA GLY A 252 -7.53 28.22 16.12
C GLY A 252 -8.50 27.21 16.75
N SER A 253 -7.96 26.32 17.60
CA SER A 253 -8.55 25.40 18.61
C SER A 253 -9.92 24.70 18.43
N GLY A 254 -10.85 25.17 17.59
CA GLY A 254 -12.22 24.66 17.42
C GLY A 254 -12.40 23.49 16.43
N ASN A 255 -11.40 23.15 15.62
CA ASN A 255 -11.52 22.13 14.56
C ASN A 255 -10.92 20.77 14.94
N ALA A 256 -11.25 20.27 16.12
CA ALA A 256 -10.69 19.01 16.66
C ALA A 256 -10.97 17.78 15.75
N GLY A 257 -12.07 17.77 15.01
CA GLY A 257 -12.47 16.67 14.13
C GLY A 257 -11.69 16.62 12.83
N ILE A 258 -11.39 17.79 12.25
CA ILE A 258 -10.48 17.88 11.11
C ILE A 258 -9.10 17.40 11.55
N LYS A 259 -8.59 17.87 12.70
CA LYS A 259 -7.33 17.37 13.27
C LYS A 259 -7.36 15.85 13.48
N LEU A 260 -8.43 15.31 14.06
CA LEU A 260 -8.60 13.86 14.24
C LEU A 260 -8.63 13.10 12.91
N GLN A 261 -9.30 13.64 11.88
CA GLN A 261 -9.34 13.06 10.55
C GLN A 261 -7.94 13.01 9.92
N TYR A 262 -7.17 14.11 10.00
CA TYR A 262 -5.80 14.14 9.50
C TYR A 262 -4.92 13.11 10.24
N PHE A 263 -5.07 13.01 11.57
CA PHE A 263 -4.31 12.05 12.40
C PHE A 263 -4.63 10.61 12.01
N LEU A 264 -5.91 10.24 11.99
CA LEU A 264 -6.33 8.88 11.66
C LEU A 264 -5.93 8.49 10.24
N THR A 265 -6.02 9.43 9.30
CA THR A 265 -5.64 9.20 7.90
C THR A 265 -4.15 8.89 7.77
N LEU A 266 -3.28 9.68 8.39
CA LEU A 266 -1.82 9.45 8.38
C LEU A 266 -1.43 8.22 9.20
N PHE A 267 -2.08 8.00 10.35
CA PHE A 267 -1.87 6.81 11.17
C PHE A 267 -2.20 5.53 10.39
N PHE A 268 -3.35 5.47 9.72
CA PHE A 268 -3.74 4.32 8.89
C PHE A 268 -2.94 4.20 7.60
N LEU A 269 -2.38 5.30 7.08
CA LEU A 269 -1.43 5.26 5.98
C LEU A 269 -0.18 4.45 6.34
N ILE A 270 0.34 4.59 7.58
CA ILE A 270 1.47 3.80 8.07
C ILE A 270 1.16 2.31 7.94
N PHE A 271 0.02 1.85 8.46
CA PHE A 271 -0.39 0.44 8.36
C PHE A 271 -0.56 -0.03 6.93
N THR A 272 -1.12 0.81 6.06
CA THR A 272 -1.33 0.48 4.65
C THR A 272 -0.02 0.31 3.91
N MET A 273 0.93 1.24 4.09
CA MET A 273 2.26 1.14 3.48
C MET A 273 3.04 -0.07 3.99
N LEU A 274 2.96 -0.36 5.30
CA LEU A 274 3.59 -1.55 5.88
C LEU A 274 2.95 -2.85 5.36
N ALA A 275 1.63 -2.88 5.17
CA ALA A 275 0.92 -4.03 4.60
C ALA A 275 1.30 -4.26 3.12
N ILE A 276 1.35 -3.20 2.31
CA ILE A 276 1.82 -3.27 0.91
C ILE A 276 3.26 -3.77 0.87
N ALA A 277 4.14 -3.23 1.72
CA ALA A 277 5.55 -3.63 1.80
C ALA A 277 5.69 -5.11 2.19
N TRP A 278 4.92 -5.55 3.19
CA TRP A 278 4.91 -6.94 3.63
C TRP A 278 4.43 -7.88 2.52
N TYR A 279 3.37 -7.51 1.80
CA TYR A 279 2.83 -8.30 0.71
C TYR A 279 3.76 -8.32 -0.51
N LEU A 280 4.37 -7.19 -0.90
CA LEU A 280 5.38 -7.10 -1.95
C LEU A 280 6.57 -8.01 -1.65
N ARG A 281 7.05 -7.97 -0.40
CA ARG A 281 8.12 -8.85 0.07
C ARG A 281 7.78 -10.32 -0.10
N LYS A 282 6.60 -10.74 0.38
CA LYS A 282 6.11 -12.12 0.25
C LYS A 282 6.02 -12.52 -1.22
N PHE A 283 5.35 -11.71 -2.03
CA PHE A 283 5.18 -11.94 -3.46
C PHE A 283 6.53 -12.11 -4.19
N MET A 284 7.49 -11.23 -3.94
CA MET A 284 8.82 -11.33 -4.56
C MET A 284 9.53 -12.64 -4.22
N LEU A 285 9.45 -13.09 -2.96
CA LEU A 285 10.05 -14.36 -2.54
C LEU A 285 9.37 -15.56 -3.21
N GLU A 286 8.04 -15.55 -3.30
CA GLU A 286 7.29 -16.60 -4.03
C GLU A 286 7.61 -16.59 -5.53
N TYR A 287 7.80 -15.41 -6.12
CA TYR A 287 8.23 -15.28 -7.51
C TYR A 287 9.64 -15.82 -7.73
N PHE A 288 10.58 -15.48 -6.83
CA PHE A 288 11.96 -16.00 -6.88
C PHE A 288 11.99 -17.52 -6.79
N ALA A 289 11.18 -18.08 -5.88
CA ALA A 289 11.00 -19.53 -5.76
C ALA A 289 10.39 -20.13 -7.02
N THR A 290 9.42 -19.48 -7.67
CA THR A 290 8.74 -20.03 -8.86
C THR A 290 9.63 -20.01 -10.11
N TYR A 291 10.55 -19.05 -10.22
CA TYR A 291 11.34 -18.80 -11.41
C TYR A 291 12.85 -19.04 -11.22
N ASN A 292 13.24 -19.78 -10.18
CA ASN A 292 14.61 -20.17 -9.87
C ASN A 292 15.60 -19.00 -9.67
N PHE A 293 15.15 -17.89 -9.08
CA PHE A 293 16.06 -16.80 -8.70
C PHE A 293 16.56 -17.01 -7.27
N THR A 294 17.88 -17.08 -7.12
CA THR A 294 18.53 -17.44 -5.84
C THR A 294 19.41 -16.31 -5.28
N SER A 295 19.53 -15.19 -5.99
CA SER A 295 20.43 -14.10 -5.59
C SER A 295 19.77 -13.11 -4.63
N ARG A 296 20.32 -12.99 -3.41
CA ARG A 296 19.90 -11.94 -2.46
C ARG A 296 20.22 -10.53 -2.95
N PHE A 297 21.31 -10.37 -3.71
CA PHE A 297 21.67 -9.09 -4.34
C PHE A 297 20.61 -8.68 -5.36
N LEU A 298 20.15 -9.61 -6.21
CA LEU A 298 19.08 -9.35 -7.17
C LEU A 298 17.78 -8.96 -6.46
N TYR A 299 17.43 -9.66 -5.37
CA TYR A 299 16.27 -9.32 -4.54
C TYR A 299 16.36 -7.87 -4.03
N TRP A 300 17.48 -7.47 -3.45
CA TRP A 300 17.70 -6.09 -2.98
C TRP A 300 17.69 -5.08 -4.14
N PHE A 301 18.27 -5.42 -5.27
CA PHE A 301 18.33 -4.55 -6.44
C PHE A 301 16.92 -4.23 -6.99
N LEU A 302 15.99 -5.18 -6.92
CA LEU A 302 14.58 -4.97 -7.27
C LEU A 302 13.87 -3.98 -6.33
N LEU A 303 14.34 -3.80 -5.09
CA LEU A 303 13.77 -2.85 -4.14
C LEU A 303 14.12 -1.39 -4.49
N LEU A 304 15.18 -1.16 -5.28
CA LEU A 304 15.57 0.18 -5.70
C LEU A 304 14.47 0.81 -6.57
N PRO A 305 14.14 2.12 -6.42
CA PRO A 305 12.95 2.72 -7.02
C PRO A 305 12.80 2.50 -8.54
N VAL A 306 13.50 3.29 -9.35
CA VAL A 306 13.40 3.28 -10.82
C VAL A 306 14.23 2.14 -11.40
N ILE A 307 15.47 1.98 -10.93
CA ILE A 307 16.40 0.96 -11.48
C ILE A 307 15.89 -0.46 -11.24
N GLY A 308 15.27 -0.72 -10.07
CA GLY A 308 14.70 -2.02 -9.78
C GLY A 308 13.52 -2.39 -10.68
N PHE A 309 12.85 -1.41 -11.32
CA PHE A 309 11.82 -1.68 -12.33
C PHE A 309 12.44 -2.23 -13.63
N PHE A 310 13.52 -1.61 -14.13
CA PHE A 310 14.22 -2.12 -15.30
C PHE A 310 14.85 -3.49 -15.04
N ALA A 311 15.38 -3.69 -13.83
CA ALA A 311 15.88 -4.98 -13.39
C ALA A 311 14.80 -6.07 -13.43
N TRP A 312 13.57 -5.74 -13.01
CA TRP A 312 12.43 -6.65 -13.11
C TRP A 312 12.14 -7.05 -14.56
N LEU A 313 12.15 -6.10 -15.50
CA LEU A 313 11.90 -6.39 -16.91
C LEU A 313 12.95 -7.33 -17.51
N VAL A 314 14.24 -7.12 -17.20
CA VAL A 314 15.32 -8.03 -17.61
C VAL A 314 15.12 -9.42 -16.99
N MET A 315 14.78 -9.47 -15.70
CA MET A 315 14.52 -10.72 -14.99
C MET A 315 13.35 -11.50 -15.62
N LEU A 316 12.28 -10.83 -16.07
CA LEU A 316 11.16 -11.47 -16.77
C LEU A 316 11.59 -12.15 -18.08
N ALA A 317 12.53 -11.55 -18.81
CA ALA A 317 13.01 -12.07 -20.09
C ALA A 317 13.76 -13.39 -19.89
N GLU A 318 14.56 -13.49 -18.84
CA GLU A 318 15.38 -14.67 -18.54
C GLU A 318 14.66 -15.74 -17.70
N SER A 319 13.49 -15.42 -17.13
CA SER A 319 12.82 -16.29 -16.17
C SER A 319 12.31 -17.60 -16.79
N ARG A 320 12.69 -18.72 -16.16
CA ARG A 320 12.20 -20.07 -16.47
C ARG A 320 11.38 -20.58 -15.30
N LYS A 321 10.09 -20.85 -15.55
CA LYS A 321 9.16 -21.34 -14.53
C LYS A 321 9.59 -22.76 -14.12
N GLN A 322 9.62 -23.02 -12.82
CA GLN A 322 9.78 -24.35 -12.25
C GLN A 322 8.41 -25.01 -12.10
N GLU A 323 8.27 -26.22 -12.64
CA GLU A 323 7.01 -26.97 -12.62
C GLU A 323 6.82 -27.69 -11.28
N ASN A 324 7.89 -28.23 -10.71
CA ASN A 324 7.83 -29.09 -9.54
C ASN A 324 8.02 -28.30 -8.24
N PHE A 325 7.23 -28.65 -7.21
CA PHE A 325 7.35 -28.05 -5.88
C PHE A 325 8.75 -28.24 -5.27
N ALA A 326 9.32 -29.44 -5.39
CA ALA A 326 10.65 -29.76 -4.87
C ALA A 326 11.75 -28.88 -5.47
N GLU A 327 11.61 -28.46 -6.72
CA GLU A 327 12.54 -27.52 -7.36
C GLU A 327 12.40 -26.12 -6.76
N ARG A 328 11.16 -25.66 -6.54
CA ARG A 328 10.88 -24.36 -5.89
C ARG A 328 11.42 -24.32 -4.46
N GLU A 329 11.27 -25.41 -3.72
CA GLU A 329 11.84 -25.55 -2.37
C GLU A 329 13.38 -25.49 -2.40
N ARG A 330 14.03 -26.19 -3.34
CA ARG A 330 15.49 -26.09 -3.53
C ARG A 330 15.93 -24.67 -3.88
N SER A 331 15.15 -23.93 -4.67
CA SER A 331 15.45 -22.52 -4.97
C SER A 331 15.34 -21.63 -3.74
N ILE A 332 14.36 -21.86 -2.86
CA ILE A 332 14.26 -21.18 -1.55
C ILE A 332 15.48 -21.48 -0.67
N GLN A 333 15.90 -22.75 -0.59
CA GLN A 333 17.09 -23.15 0.17
C GLN A 333 18.36 -22.53 -0.43
N SER A 334 18.47 -22.47 -1.76
CA SER A 334 19.59 -21.85 -2.46
C SER A 334 19.63 -20.33 -2.25
N PHE A 335 18.47 -19.67 -2.22
CA PHE A 335 18.35 -18.26 -1.84
C PHE A 335 18.79 -18.02 -0.38
N ALA A 336 18.43 -18.95 0.52
CA ALA A 336 18.89 -18.94 1.91
C ALA A 336 20.41 -19.08 2.01
N ALA A 337 21.04 -19.87 1.15
CA ALA A 337 22.49 -20.05 1.13
C ALA A 337 23.25 -18.88 0.47
N SER A 338 22.59 -18.07 -0.37
CA SER A 338 23.19 -16.91 -1.03
C SER A 338 23.62 -15.84 -0.02
N LYS A 339 24.79 -15.22 -0.26
CA LYS A 339 25.39 -14.24 0.65
C LYS A 339 24.96 -12.80 0.32
N PRO A 340 24.76 -11.94 1.33
CA PRO A 340 24.44 -10.52 1.14
C PRO A 340 25.66 -9.62 0.84
N ASP A 341 26.86 -10.19 0.66
CA ASP A 341 28.13 -9.45 0.59
C ASP A 341 28.12 -8.30 -0.44
N GLY A 342 27.56 -8.53 -1.63
CA GLY A 342 27.45 -7.49 -2.65
C GLY A 342 26.62 -6.28 -2.21
N ILE A 343 25.55 -6.51 -1.43
CA ILE A 343 24.72 -5.44 -0.88
C ILE A 343 25.55 -4.64 0.14
N ILE A 344 26.27 -5.34 1.02
CA ILE A 344 27.12 -4.72 2.05
C ILE A 344 28.18 -3.82 1.41
N VAL A 345 28.85 -4.28 0.34
CA VAL A 345 29.85 -3.49 -0.38
C VAL A 345 29.26 -2.19 -0.93
N VAL A 346 28.07 -2.25 -1.55
CA VAL A 346 27.41 -1.04 -2.06
C VAL A 346 27.08 -0.06 -0.93
N PHE A 347 26.55 -0.53 0.19
CA PHE A 347 26.28 0.34 1.34
C PHE A 347 27.56 0.96 1.92
N ILE A 348 28.66 0.21 2.01
CA ILE A 348 29.96 0.75 2.46
C ILE A 348 30.42 1.87 1.52
N ILE A 349 30.35 1.66 0.20
CA ILE A 349 30.71 2.70 -0.78
C ILE A 349 29.85 3.95 -0.58
N LEU A 350 28.53 3.79 -0.45
CA LEU A 350 27.61 4.91 -0.22
C LEU A 350 27.88 5.63 1.11
N MET A 351 28.22 4.91 2.17
CA MET A 351 28.58 5.47 3.46
C MET A 351 29.89 6.24 3.41
N VAL A 352 30.91 5.72 2.72
CA VAL A 352 32.19 6.41 2.50
C VAL A 352 31.99 7.67 1.67
N LEU A 353 31.18 7.62 0.61
CA LEU A 353 30.82 8.79 -0.18
C LEU A 353 30.09 9.84 0.68
N ARG A 354 29.07 9.43 1.43
CA ARG A 354 28.33 10.32 2.35
C ARG A 354 29.25 10.96 3.39
N PHE A 355 30.15 10.18 3.97
CA PHE A 355 31.14 10.67 4.93
C PHE A 355 32.09 11.66 4.27
N SER A 356 32.63 11.35 3.09
CA SER A 356 33.55 12.22 2.34
C SER A 356 32.90 13.57 2.01
N LEU A 357 31.64 13.56 1.55
CA LEU A 357 30.89 14.78 1.27
C LEU A 357 30.72 15.65 2.52
N ALA A 358 30.54 15.05 3.70
CA ALA A 358 30.45 15.81 4.95
C ALA A 358 31.70 16.64 5.23
N PHE A 359 32.88 16.09 4.98
CA PHE A 359 34.15 16.80 5.14
C PHE A 359 34.39 17.80 4.01
N THR A 360 34.06 17.45 2.77
CA THR A 360 34.25 18.35 1.62
C THR A 360 33.42 19.62 1.74
N TYR A 361 32.19 19.53 2.28
CA TYR A 361 31.27 20.65 2.40
C TYR A 361 31.24 21.29 3.80
N ASN A 362 32.15 20.93 4.71
CA ASN A 362 32.19 21.42 6.09
C ASN A 362 30.80 21.38 6.78
N LEU A 363 30.11 20.24 6.65
CA LEU A 363 28.77 20.08 7.22
C LEU A 363 28.81 20.11 8.77
N PRO A 364 27.69 20.47 9.42
CA PRO A 364 27.60 20.53 10.89
C PRO A 364 27.97 19.21 11.57
N ALA A 365 28.45 19.28 12.82
CA ALA A 365 28.89 18.11 13.59
C ALA A 365 27.77 17.07 13.77
N GLU A 366 26.52 17.53 13.85
CA GLU A 366 25.31 16.72 13.92
C GLU A 366 25.18 15.80 12.70
N PHE A 367 25.59 16.26 11.52
CA PHE A 367 25.57 15.45 10.30
C PHE A 367 26.61 14.32 10.34
N ILE A 368 27.80 14.61 10.88
CA ILE A 368 28.87 13.62 11.06
C ILE A 368 28.43 12.56 12.08
N ILE A 369 27.89 12.99 13.23
CA ILE A 369 27.35 12.10 14.26
C ILE A 369 26.22 11.23 13.70
N SER A 370 25.25 11.83 12.99
CA SER A 370 24.17 11.10 12.33
C SER A 370 24.68 10.04 11.35
N THR A 371 25.74 10.36 10.61
CA THR A 371 26.38 9.43 9.67
C THR A 371 27.03 8.25 10.42
N LEU A 372 27.76 8.51 11.51
CA LEU A 372 28.36 7.46 12.34
C LEU A 372 27.31 6.56 13.00
N VAL A 373 26.23 7.14 13.53
CA VAL A 373 25.11 6.38 14.09
C VAL A 373 24.46 5.51 13.01
N SER A 374 24.24 6.05 11.80
CA SER A 374 23.68 5.30 10.66
C SER A 374 24.56 4.10 10.28
N ILE A 375 25.90 4.28 10.29
CA ILE A 375 26.86 3.19 10.03
C ILE A 375 26.76 2.12 11.12
N GLY A 376 26.79 2.50 12.40
CA GLY A 376 26.70 1.56 13.52
C GLY A 376 25.40 0.76 13.49
N LEU A 377 24.28 1.43 13.24
CA LEU A 377 22.96 0.82 13.10
C LEU A 377 22.89 -0.15 11.91
N PHE A 378 23.50 0.20 10.77
CA PHE A 378 23.58 -0.68 9.60
C PHE A 378 24.42 -1.92 9.88
N VAL A 379 25.60 -1.78 10.49
CA VAL A 379 26.46 -2.92 10.86
C VAL A 379 25.72 -3.87 11.81
N TRP A 380 24.99 -3.33 12.79
CA TRP A 380 24.21 -4.14 13.72
C TRP A 380 23.04 -4.84 13.03
N LEU A 381 22.34 -4.14 12.12
CA LEU A 381 21.28 -4.69 11.28
C LEU A 381 21.77 -5.88 10.47
N VAL A 382 22.92 -5.77 9.80
CA VAL A 382 23.46 -6.84 8.96
C VAL A 382 23.87 -8.05 9.80
N ARG A 383 24.50 -7.82 10.96
CA ARG A 383 25.06 -8.90 11.78
C ARG A 383 24.05 -9.71 12.58
N SER A 384 22.89 -9.14 12.92
CA SER A 384 21.96 -9.79 13.84
C SER A 384 20.49 -9.47 13.59
N ARG A 385 19.62 -10.44 13.86
CA ARG A 385 18.16 -10.24 13.85
C ARG A 385 17.73 -9.19 14.87
N THR A 386 18.35 -9.20 16.05
CA THR A 386 18.10 -8.20 17.10
C THR A 386 18.39 -6.79 16.60
N GLY A 387 19.54 -6.59 15.94
CA GLY A 387 19.88 -5.30 15.35
C GLY A 387 18.89 -4.84 14.30
N TYR A 388 18.38 -5.76 13.47
CA TYR A 388 17.29 -5.45 12.53
C TYR A 388 16.03 -4.97 13.24
N TYR A 389 15.55 -5.71 14.25
CA TYR A 389 14.32 -5.35 14.97
C TYR A 389 14.49 -4.04 15.74
N VAL A 390 15.65 -3.79 16.35
CA VAL A 390 15.96 -2.51 16.99
C VAL A 390 15.87 -1.36 15.98
N ASN A 391 16.47 -1.52 14.80
CA ASN A 391 16.35 -0.53 13.73
C ASN A 391 14.90 -0.28 13.31
N LEU A 392 14.12 -1.35 13.09
CA LEU A 392 12.73 -1.26 12.68
C LEU A 392 11.87 -0.56 13.73
N TYR A 393 11.97 -0.97 15.00
CA TYR A 393 11.18 -0.39 16.08
C TYR A 393 11.60 1.03 16.44
N LEU A 394 12.89 1.36 16.35
CA LEU A 394 13.37 2.73 16.54
C LEU A 394 12.82 3.65 15.43
N ASN A 395 12.84 3.22 14.17
CA ASN A 395 12.24 3.99 13.08
C ASN A 395 10.73 4.13 13.25
N LEU A 396 10.01 3.05 13.58
CA LEU A 396 8.57 3.09 13.83
C LEU A 396 8.22 4.03 15.00
N PHE A 397 9.00 3.98 16.08
CA PHE A 397 8.86 4.87 17.23
C PHE A 397 9.03 6.33 16.81
N LEU A 398 10.06 6.65 16.02
CA LEU A 398 10.27 8.00 15.51
C LEU A 398 9.14 8.47 14.57
N VAL A 399 8.62 7.60 13.71
CA VAL A 399 7.47 7.91 12.85
C VAL A 399 6.24 8.26 13.70
N VAL A 400 5.93 7.45 14.72
CA VAL A 400 4.80 7.70 15.61
C VAL A 400 5.03 8.96 16.45
N LEU A 401 6.23 9.16 16.98
CA LEU A 401 6.59 10.35 17.77
C LEU A 401 6.43 11.62 16.94
N ILE A 402 6.96 11.65 15.71
CA ILE A 402 6.84 12.81 14.83
C ILE A 402 5.39 13.06 14.45
N LEU A 403 4.61 12.00 14.19
CA LEU A 403 3.18 12.14 13.98
C LEU A 403 2.54 12.85 15.17
N LEU A 404 2.79 12.38 16.39
CA LEU A 404 2.26 13.00 17.60
C LEU A 404 2.69 14.47 17.75
N LEU A 405 3.97 14.80 17.51
CA LEU A 405 4.48 16.17 17.59
C LEU A 405 3.82 17.11 16.58
N ILE A 406 3.61 16.64 15.34
CA ILE A 406 2.88 17.37 14.31
C ILE A 406 1.46 17.69 14.80
N PHE A 407 0.77 16.72 15.41
CA PHE A 407 -0.60 16.90 15.90
C PHE A 407 -0.71 17.72 17.18
N LEU A 408 0.32 17.71 18.03
CA LEU A 408 0.43 18.58 19.20
C LEU A 408 0.81 20.01 18.84
N ASN A 409 1.07 20.29 17.55
CA ASN A 409 1.52 21.59 17.06
C ASN A 409 2.84 22.06 17.70
N GLU A 410 3.70 21.09 18.06
CA GLU A 410 5.02 21.33 18.65
C GLU A 410 6.14 21.16 17.61
N ALA A 411 5.78 20.93 16.34
CA ALA A 411 6.71 20.65 15.26
C ALA A 411 7.08 21.90 14.46
N SER A 412 8.35 22.03 14.05
CA SER A 412 8.79 23.01 13.06
C SER A 412 8.41 22.57 11.64
N SER A 413 8.41 23.52 10.69
CA SER A 413 8.10 23.25 9.27
C SER A 413 8.97 22.17 8.62
N ASP A 414 10.23 22.03 9.07
CA ASP A 414 11.15 21.01 8.55
C ASP A 414 10.74 19.57 8.91
N ILE A 415 9.97 19.39 10.00
CA ILE A 415 9.52 18.07 10.48
C ILE A 415 8.50 17.44 9.52
N TYR A 416 7.78 18.24 8.74
CA TYR A 416 6.82 17.75 7.74
C TYR A 416 7.48 16.98 6.58
N LEU A 417 8.73 17.28 6.24
CA LEU A 417 9.51 16.52 5.26
C LEU A 417 10.18 15.28 5.89
N LEU A 418 10.48 15.32 7.19
CA LEU A 418 11.12 14.23 7.90
C LEU A 418 10.18 13.02 8.06
N PHE A 419 8.90 13.25 8.34
CA PHE A 419 7.90 12.19 8.48
C PHE A 419 7.82 11.24 7.26
N PRO A 420 7.57 11.72 6.03
CA PRO A 420 7.47 10.84 4.86
C PRO A 420 8.80 10.12 4.60
N LEU A 421 9.95 10.76 4.81
CA LEU A 421 11.27 10.11 4.65
C LEU A 421 11.48 8.97 5.65
N LEU A 422 11.11 9.15 6.92
CA LEU A 422 11.19 8.10 7.95
C LEU A 422 10.19 6.97 7.70
N LEU A 423 8.99 7.31 7.23
CA LEU A 423 8.00 6.31 6.84
C LEU A 423 8.52 5.45 5.68
N MET A 424 9.13 6.08 4.68
CA MET A 424 9.78 5.37 3.58
C MET A 424 10.95 4.51 4.06
N ASN A 425 11.77 4.99 4.99
CA ASN A 425 12.85 4.19 5.58
C ASN A 425 12.29 2.96 6.33
N THR A 426 11.20 3.12 7.07
CA THR A 426 10.52 2.01 7.76
C THR A 426 10.01 0.96 6.77
N VAL A 427 9.40 1.40 5.67
CA VAL A 427 8.98 0.51 4.57
C VAL A 427 10.16 -0.24 3.95
N GLN A 428 11.28 0.44 3.71
CA GLN A 428 12.49 -0.17 3.17
C GLN A 428 13.09 -1.20 4.14
N LEU A 429 13.05 -0.96 5.44
CA LEU A 429 13.46 -1.94 6.45
C LEU A 429 12.59 -3.21 6.36
N VAL A 430 11.27 -3.09 6.24
CA VAL A 430 10.39 -4.25 6.06
C VAL A 430 10.76 -5.05 4.81
N LEU A 431 11.00 -4.36 3.69
CA LEU A 431 11.35 -4.96 2.41
C LEU A 431 12.73 -5.63 2.40
N ILE A 432 13.73 -5.03 3.04
CA ILE A 432 15.13 -5.52 2.99
C ILE A 432 15.37 -6.73 3.89
N TYR A 433 14.45 -7.05 4.80
CA TYR A 433 14.61 -8.14 5.77
C TYR A 433 15.04 -9.49 5.15
N PRO A 434 14.46 -9.99 4.04
CA PRO A 434 14.89 -11.25 3.43
C PRO A 434 16.31 -11.19 2.86
N ALA A 435 16.81 -10.01 2.48
CA ALA A 435 18.16 -9.88 1.94
C ALA A 435 19.23 -10.19 3.00
N PHE A 436 18.98 -9.85 4.27
CA PHE A 436 19.94 -10.08 5.35
C PHE A 436 19.58 -11.27 6.24
N HIS A 437 18.29 -11.46 6.56
CA HIS A 437 17.82 -12.40 7.58
C HIS A 437 16.83 -13.44 7.04
N PHE A 438 17.06 -13.96 5.84
CA PHE A 438 16.16 -14.95 5.22
C PHE A 438 15.88 -16.19 6.09
N SER A 439 16.83 -16.59 6.94
CA SER A 439 16.66 -17.74 7.85
C SER A 439 15.54 -17.57 8.88
N ALA A 440 14.93 -16.38 8.99
CA ALA A 440 13.80 -16.12 9.88
C ALA A 440 12.44 -16.45 9.27
N PHE A 441 12.38 -16.78 7.97
CA PHE A 441 11.13 -17.11 7.29
C PHE A 441 10.83 -18.61 7.36
N SER A 442 9.56 -18.95 7.59
CA SER A 442 9.06 -20.32 7.48
C SER A 442 8.44 -20.55 6.10
N TYR A 443 8.42 -21.80 5.65
CA TYR A 443 7.80 -22.20 4.38
C TYR A 443 6.98 -23.47 4.60
N LEU A 444 5.93 -23.66 3.80
CA LEU A 444 5.13 -24.90 3.84
C LEU A 444 6.01 -26.08 3.41
N SER A 445 6.17 -27.08 4.28
CA SER A 445 6.85 -28.33 3.94
C SER A 445 5.91 -29.26 3.17
N TYR A 446 6.45 -29.91 2.13
CA TYR A 446 5.79 -30.97 1.38
C TYR A 446 5.71 -32.24 2.25
N GLU A 447 4.61 -32.44 2.97
CA GLU A 447 4.14 -33.81 3.21
C GLU A 447 2.90 -34.01 2.34
N GLU A 448 3.01 -34.97 1.42
CA GLU A 448 1.90 -35.57 0.66
C GLU A 448 0.66 -35.71 1.54
N GLU A 449 -0.52 -35.39 0.98
CA GLU A 449 -1.88 -35.77 1.42
C GLU A 449 -1.99 -36.60 2.72
N LYS A 450 -1.49 -36.08 3.85
CA LYS A 450 -1.88 -36.56 5.16
C LYS A 450 -3.12 -35.80 5.53
N GLU A 451 -4.11 -36.53 6.05
CA GLU A 451 -5.21 -35.89 6.77
C GLU A 451 -4.61 -34.97 7.82
N TRP A 452 -4.87 -33.68 7.61
CA TRP A 452 -4.47 -32.57 8.44
C TRP A 452 -4.63 -32.91 9.93
N GLN A 453 -3.56 -32.80 10.71
CA GLN A 453 -3.62 -32.98 12.16
C GLN A 453 -3.67 -31.63 12.89
N PRO A 454 -4.52 -31.49 13.94
CA PRO A 454 -4.60 -30.27 14.72
C PRO A 454 -3.25 -29.99 15.39
N GLY A 455 -2.63 -28.85 15.05
CA GLY A 455 -1.33 -28.43 15.59
C GLY A 455 -0.19 -28.39 14.57
N GLN A 456 -0.42 -28.89 13.35
CA GLN A 456 0.47 -28.72 12.19
C GLN A 456 -0.13 -27.76 11.18
N ASP A 457 -0.43 -26.58 11.68
CA ASP A 457 -0.35 -25.36 10.94
C ASP A 457 -0.09 -24.35 12.03
N LEU A 458 0.54 -23.26 11.67
CA LEU A 458 -0.13 -21.98 11.71
C LEU A 458 0.99 -21.04 11.33
N PHE A 459 0.72 -20.39 10.20
CA PHE A 459 1.03 -19.03 9.88
C PHE A 459 2.50 -18.53 10.00
#